data_AF-A0A1B4FA28-F1
#
_entry.id   AF-A0A1B4FA28-F1
#
_cell.length_a   1.000
_cell.length_b   1.000
_cell.length_c   1.000
_cell.angle_alpha   90.00
_cell.angle_beta   90.00
_cell.angle_gamma   90.00
#
_symmetry.space_group_name_H-M   'P 1'
#
loop_
_entity.id
_entity.type
_entity.pdbx_description
1 polymer ?
#
loop_
_entity_poly.entity_id
_entity_poly.type
_entity_poly.pdbx_seq_one_letter_code
_entity_poly.pdbx_strand_id
1 'polypeptide(L)'
;MDLYDTLAISHKIGYPILQLHIRFQNIGARDVKVSRIAVTVKRDGQVLQTMSARNTVQPTGPALLFTPFKLQSREEWGQVVNFFLPFTREDDRVYRTAEYALRSNIIGKIQALNDQQRRAVEADPGLVTPFTSMFDAHFNWLPGQYDIEISMDTAPLAAALRQSYRFILFESDTQALRDLAQDYKLGAGVYFNNTERKEWVNPQLLKV
;
A
#
# COMPACT_ATOMS: atom_id res chain seq x y z
N MET A 1 10.53 -20.27 -1.85
CA MET A 1 9.60 -19.18 -1.53
C MET A 1 8.48 -19.31 -2.51
N ASP A 2 7.28 -19.39 -1.97
CA ASP A 2 6.08 -19.44 -2.78
C ASP A 2 5.33 -18.15 -2.52
N LEU A 3 4.84 -17.57 -3.60
CA LEU A 3 3.92 -16.46 -3.52
C LEU A 3 2.55 -17.02 -3.89
N TYR A 4 1.55 -16.70 -3.07
CA TYR A 4 0.18 -16.97 -3.48
C TYR A 4 -0.23 -15.93 -4.53
N ASP A 5 -1.02 -16.35 -5.52
CA ASP A 5 -1.30 -15.65 -6.79
C ASP A 5 -1.94 -14.23 -6.66
N THR A 6 -2.14 -13.74 -5.44
CA THR A 6 -2.82 -12.48 -5.17
C THR A 6 -1.82 -11.36 -4.88
N LEU A 7 -1.60 -10.52 -5.88
CA LEU A 7 -1.08 -9.18 -5.70
C LEU A 7 -2.26 -8.20 -5.58
N ALA A 8 -2.23 -7.35 -4.57
CA ALA A 8 -3.16 -6.24 -4.43
C ALA A 8 -2.41 -4.90 -4.43
N ILE A 9 -2.94 -3.93 -5.18
CA ILE A 9 -2.32 -2.62 -5.41
C ILE A 9 -3.29 -1.53 -5.02
N SER A 10 -2.77 -0.51 -4.34
CA SER A 10 -3.52 0.70 -3.96
C SER A 10 -2.58 1.90 -3.85
N HIS A 11 -3.07 3.01 -3.32
CA HIS A 11 -2.25 4.15 -2.91
C HIS A 11 -2.87 4.90 -1.72
N LYS A 12 -2.03 5.61 -0.98
CA LYS A 12 -2.45 6.64 -0.02
C LYS A 12 -2.09 8.00 -0.60
N ILE A 13 -3.07 8.70 -1.21
CA ILE A 13 -2.86 10.06 -1.76
C ILE A 13 -1.66 10.09 -2.71
N GLY A 14 -1.76 9.28 -3.77
CA GLY A 14 -0.69 9.07 -4.75
C GLY A 14 0.39 8.09 -4.32
N TYR A 15 0.75 8.03 -3.03
CA TYR A 15 1.82 7.14 -2.56
C TYR A 15 1.48 5.67 -2.76
N PRO A 16 2.26 4.91 -3.55
CA PRO A 16 1.95 3.53 -3.86
C PRO A 16 1.93 2.60 -2.65
N ILE A 17 1.00 1.63 -2.68
CA ILE A 17 0.92 0.54 -1.72
C ILE A 17 0.81 -0.77 -2.49
N LEU A 18 1.61 -1.76 -2.09
CA LEU A 18 1.46 -3.15 -2.52
C LEU A 18 1.15 -4.03 -1.33
N GLN A 19 0.30 -5.03 -1.55
CA GLN A 19 0.01 -6.08 -0.61
C GLN A 19 0.22 -7.43 -1.29
N LEU A 20 0.98 -8.30 -0.65
CA LEU A 20 1.36 -9.62 -1.17
C LEU A 20 1.21 -10.67 -0.08
N HIS A 21 0.65 -11.82 -0.43
CA HIS A 21 0.70 -13.00 0.44
C HIS A 21 1.98 -13.81 0.16
N ILE A 22 2.93 -13.77 1.09
CA ILE A 22 4.26 -14.35 0.91
C ILE A 22 4.44 -15.53 1.86
N ARG A 23 4.96 -16.65 1.32
CA ARG A 23 5.37 -17.84 2.08
C ARG A 23 6.86 -18.12 1.90
N PHE A 24 7.57 -18.17 3.02
CA PHE A 24 8.95 -18.62 3.11
C PHE A 24 9.02 -19.95 3.84
N GLN A 25 9.86 -20.84 3.33
CA GLN A 25 10.16 -22.11 3.98
C GLN A 25 11.68 -22.24 4.09
N ASN A 26 12.17 -22.53 5.30
CA ASN A 26 13.58 -22.82 5.50
C ASN A 26 13.84 -24.32 5.25
N ILE A 27 14.25 -24.66 4.03
CA ILE A 27 14.62 -26.04 3.68
C ILE A 27 16.02 -26.44 4.16
N GLY A 28 16.79 -25.50 4.72
CA GLY A 28 18.14 -25.71 5.22
C GLY A 28 18.15 -26.31 6.62
N ALA A 29 19.30 -26.89 6.99
CA ALA A 29 19.50 -27.49 8.32
C ALA A 29 19.84 -26.46 9.43
N ARG A 30 20.02 -25.18 9.06
CA ARG A 30 20.42 -24.11 9.98
C ARG A 30 19.34 -23.05 10.03
N ASP A 31 19.25 -22.38 11.16
CA ASP A 31 18.33 -21.27 11.33
C ASP A 31 18.75 -20.07 10.48
N VAL A 32 17.74 -19.34 9.99
CA VAL A 32 17.92 -18.15 9.15
C VAL A 32 17.26 -16.98 9.84
N LYS A 33 18.02 -15.91 10.10
CA LYS A 33 17.43 -14.63 10.54
C LYS A 33 17.04 -13.83 9.30
N VAL A 34 15.79 -13.43 9.20
CA VAL A 34 15.27 -12.50 8.18
C VAL A 34 15.28 -11.10 8.76
N SER A 35 16.05 -10.19 8.17
CA SER A 35 16.14 -8.80 8.63
C SER A 35 15.25 -7.84 7.83
N ARG A 36 15.00 -8.14 6.56
CA ARG A 36 14.20 -7.28 5.67
C ARG A 36 13.58 -8.11 4.56
N ILE A 37 12.36 -7.73 4.19
CA ILE A 37 11.73 -8.13 2.93
C ILE A 37 11.44 -6.83 2.16
N ALA A 38 11.71 -6.82 0.86
CA ALA A 38 11.43 -5.66 0.02
C ALA A 38 10.98 -6.04 -1.38
N VAL A 39 10.20 -5.15 -1.98
CA VAL A 39 9.73 -5.24 -3.36
C VAL A 39 10.32 -4.08 -4.15
N THR A 40 11.00 -4.39 -5.23
CA THR A 40 11.40 -3.41 -6.24
C THR A 40 10.42 -3.48 -7.40
N VAL A 41 9.78 -2.36 -7.70
CA VAL A 41 8.79 -2.23 -8.78
C VAL A 41 9.46 -1.57 -9.97
N LYS A 42 9.30 -2.17 -11.15
CA LYS A 42 9.79 -1.67 -12.43
C LYS A 42 8.65 -1.55 -13.43
N ARG A 43 8.73 -0.57 -14.31
CA ARG A 43 7.89 -0.44 -15.50
C ARG A 43 8.79 -0.09 -16.68
N ASP A 44 8.63 -0.77 -17.80
CA ASP A 44 9.45 -0.58 -19.01
C ASP A 44 10.97 -0.67 -18.73
N GLY A 45 11.36 -1.59 -17.84
CA GLY A 45 12.74 -1.79 -17.42
C GLY A 45 13.30 -0.74 -16.45
N GLN A 46 12.59 0.35 -16.18
CA GLN A 46 13.01 1.38 -15.24
C GLN A 46 12.51 1.08 -13.84
N VAL A 47 13.38 1.22 -12.84
CA VAL A 47 12.99 1.12 -11.43
C VAL A 47 12.16 2.35 -11.08
N LEU A 48 10.89 2.12 -10.71
CA LEU A 48 10.02 3.16 -10.19
C LEU A 48 10.31 3.42 -8.72
N GLN A 49 10.41 2.35 -7.93
CA GLN A 49 10.63 2.43 -6.49
C GLN A 49 11.02 1.08 -5.89
N THR A 50 11.66 1.12 -4.72
CA THR A 50 11.87 -0.04 -3.85
C THR A 50 11.20 0.23 -2.50
N MET A 51 10.26 -0.64 -2.12
CA MET A 51 9.49 -0.54 -0.89
C MET A 51 9.86 -1.70 0.05
N SER A 52 10.03 -1.42 1.33
CA SER A 52 10.24 -2.47 2.34
C SER A 52 8.91 -2.89 2.96
N ALA A 53 8.86 -4.12 3.45
CA ALA A 53 7.75 -4.59 4.28
C ALA A 53 7.60 -3.68 5.51
N ARG A 54 6.37 -3.26 5.79
CA ARG A 54 6.07 -2.33 6.89
C ARG A 54 5.17 -2.93 7.94
N ASN A 55 4.18 -3.70 7.51
CA ASN A 55 3.30 -4.42 8.41
C ASN A 55 2.81 -5.72 7.77
N THR A 56 2.34 -6.62 8.62
CA THR A 56 1.67 -7.86 8.25
C THR A 56 0.20 -7.77 8.63
N VAL A 57 -0.68 -8.23 7.75
CA VAL A 57 -2.12 -8.31 8.01
C VAL A 57 -2.41 -9.68 8.63
N GLN A 58 -3.07 -9.67 9.79
CA GLN A 58 -3.56 -10.88 10.45
C GLN A 58 -4.97 -11.21 9.93
N PRO A 59 -5.36 -12.50 9.82
CA PRO A 59 -6.72 -12.88 9.42
C PRO A 59 -7.80 -12.27 10.34
N THR A 60 -7.46 -12.12 11.63
CA THR A 60 -8.29 -11.47 12.64
C THR A 60 -7.41 -10.51 13.43
N GLY A 61 -7.88 -9.27 13.60
CA GLY A 61 -7.17 -8.24 14.37
C GLY A 61 -6.42 -7.20 13.53
N PRO A 62 -5.72 -6.26 14.19
CA PRO A 62 -5.06 -5.15 13.51
C PRO A 62 -3.80 -5.62 12.76
N ALA A 63 -3.37 -4.82 11.79
CA ALA A 63 -2.07 -5.00 11.16
C ALA A 63 -0.94 -4.84 12.21
N LEU A 64 0.06 -5.73 12.16
CA LEU A 64 1.21 -5.72 13.06
C LEU A 64 2.43 -5.16 12.33
N LEU A 65 3.24 -4.34 13.00
CA LEU A 65 4.49 -3.86 12.41
C LEU A 65 5.39 -5.03 12.02
N PHE A 66 5.99 -4.91 10.84
CA PHE A 66 6.96 -5.89 10.38
C PHE A 66 8.22 -5.79 11.24
N THR A 67 8.59 -6.89 11.88
CA THR A 67 9.81 -7.00 12.68
C THR A 67 10.68 -8.13 12.14
N PRO A 68 12.02 -8.00 12.23
CA PRO A 68 12.92 -9.09 11.92
C PRO A 68 12.56 -10.35 12.71
N PHE A 69 12.61 -11.50 12.05
CA PHE A 69 12.24 -12.79 12.65
C PHE A 69 13.28 -13.86 12.32
N LYS A 70 13.18 -15.00 12.99
CA LYS A 70 14.05 -16.15 12.81
C LYS A 70 13.21 -17.32 12.30
N LEU A 71 13.67 -17.93 11.21
CA LEU A 71 13.13 -19.18 10.69
C LEU A 71 14.03 -20.33 11.11
N GLN A 72 13.52 -21.20 11.96
CA GLN A 72 14.17 -22.44 12.34
C GLN A 72 14.30 -23.39 11.13
N SER A 73 15.18 -24.38 11.25
CA SER A 73 15.27 -25.48 10.28
C SER A 73 13.90 -26.11 10.03
N ARG A 74 13.49 -26.23 8.76
CA ARG A 74 12.20 -26.75 8.29
C ARG A 74 10.96 -25.93 8.68
N GLU A 75 11.15 -24.77 9.31
CA GLU A 75 10.05 -23.87 9.63
C GLU A 75 9.52 -23.19 8.39
N GLU A 76 8.24 -22.87 8.46
CA GLU A 76 7.52 -22.09 7.48
C GLU A 76 6.97 -20.82 8.11
N TRP A 77 7.02 -19.74 7.35
CA TRP A 77 6.36 -18.49 7.67
C TRP A 77 5.55 -18.02 6.47
N GLY A 78 4.28 -17.71 6.70
CA GLY A 78 3.36 -17.21 5.69
C GLY A 78 2.51 -16.08 6.24
N GLN A 79 2.53 -14.91 5.59
CA GLN A 79 1.74 -13.74 6.00
C GLN A 79 1.37 -12.89 4.78
N VAL A 80 0.27 -12.16 4.90
CA VAL A 80 -0.04 -11.03 4.01
C VAL A 80 0.79 -9.83 4.46
N VAL A 81 1.59 -9.26 3.57
CA VAL A 81 2.57 -8.21 3.87
C VAL A 81 2.26 -6.97 3.06
N ASN A 82 2.23 -5.80 3.72
CA ASN A 82 2.12 -4.52 3.05
C ASN A 82 3.49 -3.86 2.84
N PHE A 83 3.69 -3.34 1.65
CA PHE A 83 4.87 -2.62 1.19
C PHE A 83 4.46 -1.22 0.79
N PHE A 84 5.05 -0.22 1.43
CA PHE A 84 4.82 1.18 1.10
C PHE A 84 5.97 2.04 1.60
N LEU A 85 6.12 3.21 0.97
CA LEU A 85 7.03 4.24 1.44
C LEU A 85 6.37 5.04 2.56
N PRO A 86 7.12 5.45 3.59
CA PRO A 86 6.64 6.50 4.47
C PRO A 86 6.56 7.80 3.66
N PHE A 87 5.67 8.71 4.05
CA PHE A 87 5.75 10.07 3.54
C PHE A 87 7.11 10.68 3.88
N THR A 88 7.58 11.55 2.99
CA THR A 88 8.70 12.42 3.32
C THR A 88 8.32 13.30 4.52
N ARG A 89 9.30 13.87 5.21
CA ARG A 89 9.02 14.77 6.35
C ARG A 89 8.15 15.96 5.93
N GLU A 90 8.36 16.48 4.72
CA GLU A 90 7.60 17.61 4.22
C GLU A 90 6.18 17.19 3.85
N ASP A 91 6.02 16.07 3.15
CA ASP A 91 4.70 15.55 2.79
C ASP A 91 3.88 15.13 4.03
N ASP A 92 4.51 14.54 5.05
CA ASP A 92 3.85 14.21 6.32
C ASP A 92 3.38 15.48 7.04
N ARG A 93 4.18 16.55 7.02
CA ARG A 93 3.80 17.86 7.59
C ARG A 93 2.60 18.45 6.85
N VAL A 94 2.66 18.50 5.52
CA VAL A 94 1.57 19.01 4.67
C VAL A 94 0.30 18.18 4.89
N TYR A 95 0.44 16.86 4.84
CA TYR A 95 -0.66 15.92 5.01
C TYR A 95 -1.35 16.10 6.37
N ARG A 96 -0.61 16.12 7.48
CA ARG A 96 -1.19 16.24 8.83
C ARG A 96 -1.92 17.57 9.03
N THR A 97 -1.33 18.67 8.57
CA THR A 97 -1.98 20.00 8.65
C THR A 97 -3.26 20.04 7.82
N ALA A 98 -3.21 19.52 6.59
CA ALA A 98 -4.39 19.47 5.72
C ALA A 98 -5.46 18.52 6.27
N GLU A 99 -5.09 17.34 6.78
CA GLU A 99 -6.00 16.34 7.35
C GLU A 99 -6.81 16.94 8.50
N TYR A 100 -6.13 17.62 9.43
CA TYR A 100 -6.78 18.26 10.56
C TYR A 100 -7.79 19.34 10.11
N ALA A 101 -7.40 20.19 9.16
CA ALA A 101 -8.27 21.25 8.65
C ALA A 101 -9.49 20.69 7.91
N LEU A 102 -9.29 19.69 7.03
CA LEU A 102 -10.35 19.01 6.29
C LEU A 102 -11.35 18.34 7.25
N ARG A 103 -10.85 17.55 8.20
CA ARG A 103 -11.68 16.84 9.17
C ARG A 103 -12.48 17.82 10.04
N SER A 104 -11.87 18.91 10.48
CA SER A 104 -12.55 19.93 11.29
C SER A 104 -13.66 20.62 10.51
N ASN A 105 -13.44 20.92 9.23
CA ASN A 105 -14.47 21.51 8.36
C ASN A 105 -15.66 20.57 8.17
N ILE A 106 -15.41 19.30 7.87
CA ILE A 106 -16.46 18.29 7.67
C ILE A 106 -17.26 18.09 8.95
N ILE A 107 -16.58 17.89 10.09
CA ILE A 107 -17.27 17.70 11.39
C ILE A 107 -18.09 18.94 11.77
N GLY A 108 -17.54 20.14 11.60
CA GLY A 108 -18.27 21.38 11.89
C GLY A 108 -19.53 21.53 11.04
N LYS A 109 -19.45 21.20 9.74
CA LYS A 109 -20.61 21.19 8.85
C LYS A 109 -21.64 20.12 9.25
N ILE A 110 -21.20 18.91 9.62
CA ILE A 110 -22.11 17.86 10.10
C ILE A 110 -22.85 18.31 11.37
N GLN A 111 -22.17 18.95 12.31
CA GLN A 111 -22.77 19.46 13.56
C GLN A 111 -23.78 20.58 13.33
N ALA A 112 -23.64 21.35 12.26
CA ALA A 112 -24.58 22.40 11.88
C ALA A 112 -25.84 21.87 11.17
N LEU A 113 -25.87 20.60 10.78
CA LEU A 113 -27.03 19.97 10.14
C LEU A 113 -28.00 19.40 11.17
N ASN A 114 -29.30 19.58 10.96
CA ASN A 114 -30.34 18.92 11.75
C ASN A 114 -30.39 17.42 11.42
N ASP A 115 -30.81 16.58 12.37
CA ASP A 115 -30.76 15.11 12.26
C ASP A 115 -31.49 14.52 11.03
N GLN A 116 -32.45 15.24 10.44
CA GLN A 116 -33.16 14.84 9.22
C GLN A 116 -32.37 15.06 7.91
N GLN A 117 -31.17 15.65 7.98
CA GLN A 117 -30.38 16.09 6.81
C GLN A 117 -28.98 15.48 6.75
N ARG A 118 -28.69 14.40 7.50
CA ARG A 118 -27.39 13.70 7.46
C ARG A 118 -27.14 13.06 6.08
N ARG A 119 -26.69 13.88 5.13
CA ARG A 119 -26.15 13.47 3.83
C ARG A 119 -24.62 13.52 3.89
N ALA A 120 -23.97 12.96 2.87
CA ALA A 120 -22.55 13.13 2.66
C ALA A 120 -22.22 14.63 2.59
N VAL A 121 -21.33 15.10 3.46
CA VAL A 121 -20.91 16.49 3.55
C VAL A 121 -19.56 16.63 2.87
N GLU A 122 -19.48 17.55 1.92
CA GLU A 122 -18.22 17.88 1.25
C GLU A 122 -17.48 18.99 2.01
N ALA A 123 -16.16 18.83 2.11
CA ALA A 123 -15.26 19.88 2.58
C ALA A 123 -15.20 21.04 1.58
N ASP A 124 -14.73 22.19 2.05
CA ASP A 124 -14.49 23.33 1.16
C ASP A 124 -13.40 22.99 0.13
N PRO A 125 -13.55 23.36 -1.16
CA PRO A 125 -12.63 22.93 -2.21
C PRO A 125 -11.15 23.24 -1.92
N GLY A 126 -10.86 24.40 -1.32
CA GLY A 126 -9.50 24.79 -0.96
C GLY A 126 -8.84 23.88 0.09
N LEU A 127 -9.61 23.14 0.87
CA LEU A 127 -9.11 22.15 1.83
C LEU A 127 -8.82 20.79 1.19
N VAL A 128 -9.32 20.56 -0.03
CA VAL A 128 -9.09 19.33 -0.79
C VAL A 128 -7.81 19.43 -1.64
N THR A 129 -7.49 20.65 -2.09
CA THR A 129 -6.35 20.95 -2.97
C THR A 129 -5.02 20.33 -2.51
N PRO A 130 -4.62 20.34 -1.22
CA PRO A 130 -3.36 19.73 -0.81
C PRO A 130 -3.29 18.23 -1.15
N PHE A 131 -4.40 17.50 -0.99
CA PHE A 131 -4.45 16.07 -1.25
C PHE A 131 -4.44 15.75 -2.74
N THR A 132 -5.16 16.52 -3.55
CA THR A 132 -5.11 16.34 -5.02
C THR A 132 -3.73 16.66 -5.56
N SER A 133 -3.07 17.72 -5.07
CA SER A 133 -1.70 18.06 -5.47
C SER A 133 -0.70 16.97 -5.09
N MET A 134 -0.78 16.42 -3.87
CA MET A 134 0.06 15.28 -3.46
C MET A 134 -0.24 14.05 -4.32
N PHE A 135 -1.50 13.76 -4.59
CA PHE A 135 -1.91 12.66 -5.46
C PHE A 135 -1.26 12.80 -6.85
N ASP A 136 -1.40 13.95 -7.49
CA ASP A 136 -0.85 14.20 -8.82
C ASP A 136 0.69 14.11 -8.85
N ALA A 137 1.36 14.53 -7.78
CA ALA A 137 2.81 14.48 -7.66
C ALA A 137 3.37 13.05 -7.48
N HIS A 138 2.62 12.16 -6.84
CA HIS A 138 3.14 10.84 -6.41
C HIS A 138 2.49 9.63 -7.11
N PHE A 139 1.31 9.79 -7.70
CA PHE A 139 0.60 8.68 -8.32
C PHE A 139 1.35 8.15 -9.55
N ASN A 140 1.73 6.86 -9.51
CA ASN A 140 2.55 6.24 -10.58
C ASN A 140 1.99 4.93 -11.15
N TRP A 141 0.78 4.53 -10.75
CA TRP A 141 0.08 3.35 -11.29
C TRP A 141 -0.57 3.66 -12.63
N LEU A 142 0.23 3.64 -13.70
CA LEU A 142 -0.23 3.84 -15.07
C LEU A 142 -0.46 2.50 -15.78
N PRO A 143 -1.26 2.45 -16.85
CA PRO A 143 -1.45 1.23 -17.60
C PRO A 143 -0.13 0.73 -18.18
N GLY A 144 0.05 -0.60 -18.23
CA GLY A 144 1.25 -1.21 -18.81
C GLY A 144 1.73 -2.43 -18.05
N GLN A 145 2.88 -2.94 -18.49
CA GLN A 145 3.53 -4.10 -17.91
C GLN A 145 4.49 -3.69 -16.78
N TYR A 146 4.36 -4.35 -15.65
CA TYR A 146 5.21 -4.15 -14.48
C TYR A 146 5.99 -5.42 -14.19
N ASP A 147 7.25 -5.27 -13.81
CA ASP A 147 8.05 -6.33 -13.20
C ASP A 147 8.23 -6.00 -11.72
N ILE A 148 8.08 -7.00 -10.84
CA ILE A 148 8.42 -6.88 -9.42
C ILE A 148 9.50 -7.88 -9.05
N GLU A 149 10.46 -7.42 -8.28
CA GLU A 149 11.45 -8.28 -7.63
C GLU A 149 11.22 -8.27 -6.13
N ILE A 150 10.88 -9.43 -5.57
CA ILE A 150 10.78 -9.65 -4.14
C ILE A 150 12.15 -10.11 -3.66
N SER A 151 12.70 -9.40 -2.68
CA SER A 151 14.01 -9.68 -2.08
C SER A 151 13.89 -9.88 -0.57
N MET A 152 14.73 -10.76 -0.04
CA MET A 152 14.84 -11.06 1.38
C MET A 152 16.30 -11.00 1.81
N ASP A 153 16.58 -10.14 2.78
CA ASP A 153 17.89 -10.03 3.41
C ASP A 153 17.96 -10.97 4.62
N THR A 154 19.02 -11.76 4.69
CA THR A 154 19.17 -12.79 5.71
C THR A 154 20.55 -12.84 6.36
N ALA A 155 20.61 -13.45 7.53
CA ALA A 155 21.85 -13.97 8.13
C ALA A 155 21.68 -15.49 8.36
N PRO A 156 22.51 -16.36 7.73
CA PRO A 156 23.63 -16.02 6.83
C PRO A 156 23.18 -15.45 5.48
N LEU A 157 24.04 -14.67 4.82
CA LEU A 157 23.75 -14.06 3.51
C LEU A 157 23.50 -15.11 2.41
N ALA A 158 24.08 -16.31 2.55
CA ALA A 158 23.84 -17.41 1.62
C ALA A 158 22.37 -17.88 1.55
N ALA A 159 21.55 -17.51 2.54
CA ALA A 159 20.11 -17.78 2.55
C ALA A 159 19.27 -16.63 1.96
N ALA A 160 19.92 -15.57 1.45
CA ALA A 160 19.22 -14.44 0.86
C ALA A 160 18.55 -14.88 -0.45
N LEU A 161 17.40 -14.27 -0.73
CA LEU A 161 16.57 -14.67 -1.85
C LEU A 161 16.17 -13.46 -2.67
N ARG A 162 16.10 -13.66 -4.00
CA ARG A 162 15.41 -12.78 -4.93
C ARG A 162 14.52 -13.61 -5.85
N GLN A 163 13.31 -13.15 -6.08
CA GLN A 163 12.38 -13.77 -7.03
C GLN A 163 11.66 -12.69 -7.81
N SER A 164 11.58 -12.85 -9.12
CA SER A 164 10.91 -11.92 -10.01
C SER A 164 9.55 -12.45 -10.46
N TYR A 165 8.65 -11.49 -10.65
CA TYR A 165 7.31 -11.71 -11.18
C TYR A 165 6.92 -10.54 -12.08
N ARG A 166 5.84 -10.72 -12.82
CA ARG A 166 5.28 -9.72 -13.73
C ARG A 166 3.78 -9.61 -13.54
N PHE A 167 3.24 -8.41 -13.74
CA PHE A 167 1.80 -8.21 -13.86
C PHE A 167 1.51 -7.12 -14.90
N ILE A 168 0.25 -7.00 -15.28
CA ILE A 168 -0.25 -5.97 -16.18
C ILE A 168 -1.29 -5.16 -15.44
N LEU A 169 -1.21 -3.83 -15.54
CA LEU A 169 -2.31 -2.94 -15.19
C LEU A 169 -3.04 -2.52 -16.46
N PHE A 170 -4.34 -2.77 -16.48
CA PHE A 170 -5.22 -2.27 -17.54
C PHE A 170 -5.67 -0.85 -17.23
N GLU A 171 -6.19 -0.15 -18.24
CA GLU A 171 -6.74 1.20 -18.08
C GLU A 171 -7.82 1.27 -17.00
N SER A 172 -8.66 0.24 -16.90
CA SER A 172 -9.69 0.12 -15.88
C SER A 172 -9.13 0.05 -14.46
N ASP A 173 -7.98 -0.61 -14.27
CA ASP A 173 -7.33 -0.71 -12.95
C ASP A 173 -6.77 0.65 -12.53
N THR A 174 -6.05 1.32 -13.44
CA THR A 174 -5.55 2.67 -13.20
C THR A 174 -6.70 3.64 -12.92
N GLN A 175 -7.79 3.58 -13.68
CA GLN A 175 -8.93 4.45 -13.47
C GLN A 175 -9.58 4.20 -12.10
N ALA A 176 -9.80 2.94 -11.72
CA ALA A 176 -10.35 2.60 -10.41
C ALA A 176 -9.49 3.15 -9.25
N LEU A 177 -8.17 3.12 -9.39
CA LEU A 177 -7.26 3.74 -8.41
C LEU A 177 -7.39 5.27 -8.40
N ARG A 178 -7.41 5.91 -9.58
CA ARG A 178 -7.59 7.38 -9.68
C ARG A 178 -8.92 7.85 -9.08
N ASP A 179 -9.97 7.04 -9.24
CA ASP A 179 -11.31 7.37 -8.74
C ASP A 179 -11.35 7.50 -7.21
N LEU A 180 -10.43 6.85 -6.48
CA LEU A 180 -10.30 7.02 -5.03
C LEU A 180 -10.01 8.47 -4.63
N ALA A 181 -9.34 9.25 -5.47
CA ALA A 181 -9.05 10.65 -5.21
C ALA A 181 -10.31 11.55 -5.23
N GLN A 182 -11.38 11.10 -5.88
CA GLN A 182 -12.64 11.85 -5.95
C GLN A 182 -13.34 11.94 -4.58
N ASP A 183 -13.00 11.04 -3.65
CA ASP A 183 -13.60 11.01 -2.31
C ASP A 183 -12.85 11.84 -1.28
N TYR A 184 -11.72 12.47 -1.64
CA TYR A 184 -10.97 13.32 -0.71
C TYR A 184 -11.81 14.48 -0.17
N LYS A 185 -12.73 15.00 -0.99
CA LYS A 185 -13.71 16.01 -0.57
C LYS A 185 -14.66 15.54 0.53
N LEU A 186 -14.87 14.22 0.65
CA LEU A 186 -15.68 13.60 1.69
C LEU A 186 -14.83 13.18 2.90
N GLY A 187 -13.50 13.33 2.84
CA GLY A 187 -12.56 12.85 3.84
C GLY A 187 -12.18 11.36 3.70
N ALA A 188 -12.82 10.65 2.77
CA ALA A 188 -12.54 9.24 2.52
C ALA A 188 -11.20 9.09 1.80
N GLY A 189 -10.41 8.08 2.16
CA GLY A 189 -9.03 7.93 1.72
C GLY A 189 -8.05 8.89 2.42
N VAL A 190 -8.54 9.85 3.22
CA VAL A 190 -7.73 10.78 4.03
C VAL A 190 -7.74 10.32 5.49
N TYR A 191 -8.78 10.60 6.27
CA TYR A 191 -8.82 10.25 7.71
C TYR A 191 -9.70 9.02 8.02
N PHE A 192 -10.42 8.50 7.03
CA PHE A 192 -11.14 7.23 7.12
C PHE A 192 -11.12 6.49 5.78
N ASN A 193 -11.39 5.20 5.82
CA ASN A 193 -11.47 4.33 4.64
C ASN A 193 -12.91 4.31 4.10
N ASN A 194 -13.07 4.33 2.78
CA ASN A 194 -14.41 4.24 2.18
C ASN A 194 -14.78 2.78 1.99
N THR A 195 -15.64 2.24 2.86
CA THR A 195 -16.05 0.83 2.81
C THR A 195 -16.94 0.48 1.62
N GLU A 196 -17.50 1.47 0.92
CA GLU A 196 -18.33 1.26 -0.27
C GLU A 196 -17.51 1.22 -1.57
N ARG A 197 -16.24 1.65 -1.52
CA ARG A 197 -15.34 1.59 -2.68
C ARG A 197 -14.38 0.43 -2.60
N LYS A 198 -14.03 -0.11 -3.77
CA LYS A 198 -12.95 -1.06 -3.91
C LYS A 198 -11.61 -0.30 -3.84
N GLU A 199 -10.99 -0.29 -2.66
CA GLU A 199 -9.72 0.42 -2.41
C GLU A 199 -8.51 -0.22 -3.11
N TRP A 200 -8.67 -1.44 -3.65
CA TRP A 200 -7.58 -2.25 -4.18
C TRP A 200 -7.90 -2.80 -5.57
N VAL A 201 -6.91 -2.81 -6.45
CA VAL A 201 -6.94 -3.58 -7.70
C VAL A 201 -6.06 -4.82 -7.55
N ASN A 202 -6.48 -5.94 -8.12
CA ASN A 202 -5.85 -7.25 -7.90
C ASN A 202 -5.37 -7.85 -9.22
N PRO A 203 -4.31 -7.30 -9.83
CA PRO A 203 -3.80 -7.83 -11.09
C PRO A 203 -3.21 -9.23 -10.88
N GLN A 204 -3.35 -10.06 -11.91
CA GLN A 204 -2.77 -11.40 -11.88
C GLN A 204 -1.24 -11.32 -11.92
N LEU A 205 -0.61 -12.05 -11.01
CA LEU A 205 0.84 -12.17 -10.99
C LEU A 205 1.31 -13.38 -11.79
N LEU A 206 2.30 -13.16 -12.65
CA LEU A 206 2.90 -14.15 -13.52
C LEU A 206 4.35 -14.36 -13.10
N LYS A 207 4.74 -15.62 -12.91
CA LYS A 207 6.14 -15.96 -12.61
C LYS A 207 6.99 -15.77 -13.87
N VAL A 208 8.13 -15.10 -13.71
CA VAL A 208 9.13 -14.87 -14.77
C VAL A 208 10.25 -15.88 -14.64
#